data_AF-A0A3M7NBH1-F1
#
_entry.id   AF-A0A3M7NBH1-F1
#
_cell.length_a   1.000
_cell.length_b   1.000
_cell.length_c   1.000
_cell.angle_alpha   90.00
_cell.angle_beta   90.00
_cell.angle_gamma   90.00
#
_symmetry.space_group_name_H-M   'P 1'
#
loop_
_entity.id
_entity.type
_entity.pdbx_description
1 polymer ?
#
loop_
_entity_poly.entity_id
_entity_poly.type
_entity_poly.pdbx_seq_one_letter_code
_entity_poly.pdbx_strand_id
1 'polypeptide(L)'
;MAQQHHRREDEEEHRRDPGAGAGPELGGDAEISSLKTATTTTVMGNGNEQVYNEKDYLVTWDHDDPANPLNWSAVYRGWLTFILGMLAMAASLASSILSPANPVLARYLGVSDEVVVLQVSLYVLGFCFGPSVWAPVSEVWGRRVSILPAMVGLAIFTVATGVSKNAASVFVTRFFGGVFGSGPVSNVSAALGDIWTREYRGIAVSFYAVAVVGGPTLGPVIGSALLVDPSLGWRWTMYITAMFIGFIVVLSFFCFPEVSPPILLKRKAQRLRKETGDNRYWHPQERIKIDVKSIVTKQFSRPLKMLLTEPMVAVIAFYASFVFSILYLSLEAFPIAFAEMRGWSTVVSSMPFVASFVGIICALVINIGNQPRYIRVSKAAGGRPVPEARCPPMIIGGVLFLAGLFLFGWTAAPKYHWILPIIGCAFIGAGFNSIFQQCISFLVDTYGPYAASATAANTILRSIFAAGLPLATRPMIRAIGLGSSMSILGAVATALVPVPILFMRYGLALRRQSKFAPVFE
;
A
#
# COMPACT_ATOMS: atom_id res chain seq x y z
N MET A 1 -0.79 -70.03 -21.43
CA MET A 1 0.18 -68.95 -21.12
C MET A 1 -0.34 -67.53 -21.44
N ALA A 2 -1.67 -67.30 -21.51
CA ALA A 2 -2.26 -65.99 -21.82
C ALA A 2 -3.27 -65.49 -20.76
N GLN A 3 -3.41 -66.16 -19.62
CA GLN A 3 -4.33 -65.78 -18.53
C GLN A 3 -3.63 -65.35 -17.23
N GLN A 4 -2.28 -65.33 -17.21
CA GLN A 4 -1.49 -64.75 -16.11
C GLN A 4 -0.97 -63.33 -16.42
N HIS A 5 -1.20 -62.82 -17.64
CA HIS A 5 -0.82 -61.46 -18.03
C HIS A 5 -1.93 -60.43 -17.75
N HIS A 6 -3.20 -60.78 -17.90
CA HIS A 6 -4.30 -59.84 -17.61
C HIS A 6 -4.59 -59.60 -16.13
N ARG A 7 -4.16 -60.50 -15.23
CA ARG A 7 -4.32 -60.29 -13.77
C ARG A 7 -3.24 -59.39 -13.14
N ARG A 8 -2.20 -59.04 -13.90
CA ARG A 8 -1.15 -58.10 -13.48
C ARG A 8 -1.40 -56.67 -13.98
N GLU A 9 -2.23 -56.50 -15.00
CA GLU A 9 -2.59 -55.17 -15.52
C GLU A 9 -3.65 -54.49 -14.64
N ASP A 10 -4.59 -55.25 -14.04
CA ASP A 10 -5.60 -54.70 -13.13
C ASP A 10 -5.06 -54.32 -11.73
N GLU A 11 -3.90 -54.87 -11.32
CA GLU A 11 -3.24 -54.51 -10.04
C GLU A 11 -2.26 -53.33 -10.17
N GLU A 12 -1.83 -52.97 -11.39
CA GLU A 12 -0.95 -51.81 -11.63
C GLU A 12 -1.72 -50.50 -11.90
N GLU A 13 -3.02 -50.56 -12.18
CA GLU A 13 -3.84 -49.36 -12.42
C GLU A 13 -4.38 -48.71 -11.13
N HIS A 14 -4.23 -49.36 -9.96
CA HIS A 14 -4.64 -48.82 -8.66
C HIS A 14 -3.51 -48.24 -7.79
N ARG A 15 -2.29 -48.10 -8.35
CA ARG A 15 -1.16 -47.37 -7.74
C ARG A 15 -0.69 -46.20 -8.61
N ARG A 16 -1.59 -45.25 -8.88
CA ARG A 16 -1.22 -43.90 -9.33
C ARG A 16 -1.70 -42.89 -8.29
N ASP A 17 -0.73 -42.24 -7.65
CA ASP A 17 -0.90 -41.10 -6.78
C ASP A 17 -1.84 -40.04 -7.38
N PRO A 18 -2.87 -39.55 -6.66
CA PRO A 18 -3.46 -38.25 -6.94
C PRO A 18 -2.56 -37.18 -6.29
N GLY A 19 -1.35 -37.03 -6.80
CA GLY A 19 -0.29 -36.21 -6.21
C GLY A 19 0.40 -35.31 -7.22
N ALA A 20 -0.34 -34.64 -8.11
CA ALA A 20 0.23 -33.68 -9.03
C ALA A 20 -0.76 -32.57 -9.37
N GLY A 21 -0.81 -31.53 -8.53
CA GLY A 21 -1.69 -30.39 -8.79
C GLY A 21 -1.87 -29.39 -7.64
N ALA A 22 -0.83 -29.11 -6.84
CA ALA A 22 -0.88 -28.03 -5.86
C ALA A 22 0.48 -27.32 -5.82
N GLY A 23 0.55 -26.11 -6.39
CA GLY A 23 1.71 -25.24 -6.22
C GLY A 23 1.82 -24.75 -4.78
N PRO A 24 2.98 -24.25 -4.32
CA PRO A 24 3.19 -23.95 -2.91
C PRO A 24 2.26 -22.83 -2.44
N GLU A 25 1.44 -23.13 -1.44
CA GLU A 25 0.67 -22.15 -0.69
C GLU A 25 1.60 -21.37 0.26
N LEU A 26 2.26 -20.36 -0.27
CA LEU A 26 3.08 -19.42 0.52
C LEU A 26 2.19 -18.60 1.48
N GLY A 27 2.37 -18.84 2.78
CA GLY A 27 2.01 -17.89 3.84
C GLY A 27 1.84 -18.49 5.24
N GLY A 28 1.37 -19.73 5.35
CA GLY A 28 1.13 -20.40 6.65
C GLY A 28 1.69 -21.82 6.71
N ASP A 29 1.55 -22.59 5.63
CA ASP A 29 1.84 -24.03 5.67
C ASP A 29 3.33 -24.38 5.68
N ALA A 30 4.18 -23.48 5.16
CA ALA A 30 5.63 -23.67 5.19
C ALA A 30 6.21 -23.57 6.61
N GLU A 31 5.59 -22.80 7.52
CA GLU A 31 5.94 -22.84 8.95
C GLU A 31 5.36 -24.08 9.64
N ILE A 32 4.20 -24.56 9.20
CA ILE A 32 3.54 -25.76 9.76
C ILE A 32 4.32 -27.05 9.43
N SER A 33 4.93 -27.14 8.24
CA SER A 33 5.76 -28.29 7.84
C SER A 33 7.09 -28.40 8.62
N SER A 34 7.53 -27.33 9.29
CA SER A 34 8.82 -27.27 10.00
C SER A 34 8.72 -27.50 11.51
N LEU A 35 7.50 -27.62 12.04
CA LEU A 35 7.26 -28.04 13.41
C LEU A 35 7.64 -29.51 13.53
N LYS A 36 8.87 -29.76 14.03
CA LYS A 36 9.25 -31.06 14.60
C LYS A 36 8.09 -31.55 15.46
N THR A 37 7.66 -32.79 15.24
CA THR A 37 6.62 -33.48 16.00
C THR A 37 6.88 -33.31 17.49
N ALA A 38 6.28 -32.31 18.10
CA ALA A 38 6.40 -32.05 19.52
C ALA A 38 5.28 -32.84 20.19
N THR A 39 5.63 -34.03 20.65
CA THR A 39 4.76 -34.85 21.48
C THR A 39 4.64 -34.18 22.84
N THR A 40 3.58 -33.40 23.06
CA THR A 40 3.36 -32.71 24.34
C THR A 40 2.60 -33.65 25.29
N THR A 41 3.32 -34.25 26.25
CA THR A 41 2.71 -35.04 27.33
C THR A 41 2.04 -34.10 28.33
N THR A 42 0.72 -34.19 28.48
CA THR A 42 0.00 -33.49 29.55
C THR A 42 -0.46 -34.52 30.58
N VAL A 43 0.07 -34.41 31.80
CA VAL A 43 -0.34 -35.26 32.92
C VAL A 43 -1.68 -34.74 33.47
N MET A 44 -2.77 -35.43 33.16
CA MET A 44 -4.05 -35.23 33.85
C MET A 44 -4.05 -36.05 35.14
N GLY A 45 -4.64 -35.51 36.21
CA GLY A 45 -4.54 -35.97 37.61
C GLY A 45 -4.96 -37.41 37.96
N ASN A 46 -5.21 -38.27 36.97
CA ASN A 46 -5.45 -39.70 37.14
C ASN A 46 -4.52 -40.51 36.21
N GLY A 47 -3.21 -40.55 36.48
CA GLY A 47 -2.27 -41.63 36.11
C GLY A 47 -2.15 -42.13 34.65
N ASN A 48 -2.92 -41.63 33.69
CA ASN A 48 -2.94 -42.07 32.31
C ASN A 48 -2.28 -41.00 31.43
N GLU A 49 -1.05 -41.25 31.00
CA GLU A 49 -0.40 -40.46 29.96
C GLU A 49 -1.08 -40.76 28.61
N GLN A 50 -1.96 -39.86 28.15
CA GLN A 50 -2.38 -39.85 26.75
C GLN A 50 -1.37 -39.04 25.94
N VAL A 51 -0.55 -39.74 25.18
CA VAL A 51 0.28 -39.16 24.13
C VAL A 51 -0.65 -38.75 22.99
N TYR A 52 -0.84 -37.45 22.78
CA TYR A 52 -1.62 -36.94 21.66
C TYR A 52 -0.73 -36.19 20.68
N ASN A 53 -1.03 -36.33 19.39
CA ASN A 53 -0.34 -35.62 18.33
C ASN A 53 -0.87 -34.17 18.29
N GLU A 54 0.00 -33.17 18.46
CA GLU A 54 -0.40 -31.76 18.43
C GLU A 54 -1.13 -31.36 17.13
N LYS A 55 -0.92 -32.11 16.04
CA LYS A 55 -1.59 -31.90 14.74
C LYS A 55 -3.08 -32.24 14.76
N ASP A 56 -3.52 -33.21 15.56
CA ASP A 56 -4.93 -33.66 15.59
C ASP A 56 -5.84 -32.64 16.28
N TYR A 57 -5.26 -31.78 17.12
CA TYR A 57 -5.96 -30.71 17.83
C TYR A 57 -5.69 -29.32 17.24
N LEU A 58 -5.02 -29.26 16.08
CA LEU A 58 -4.81 -28.03 15.34
C LEU A 58 -6.11 -27.62 14.65
N VAL A 59 -6.65 -26.48 15.04
CA VAL A 59 -7.91 -25.99 14.47
C VAL A 59 -7.66 -25.40 13.09
N THR A 60 -8.23 -26.04 12.07
CA THR A 60 -8.18 -25.61 10.66
C THR A 60 -9.58 -25.26 10.14
N TRP A 61 -9.65 -24.75 8.91
CA TRP A 61 -10.90 -24.46 8.23
C TRP A 61 -11.57 -25.74 7.77
N ASP A 62 -12.89 -25.83 7.94
CA ASP A 62 -13.69 -26.86 7.26
C ASP A 62 -13.90 -26.45 5.79
N HIS A 63 -14.13 -27.41 4.90
CA HIS A 63 -14.11 -27.21 3.45
C HIS A 63 -15.07 -26.09 2.96
N ASP A 64 -16.18 -25.86 3.68
CA ASP A 64 -17.19 -24.81 3.41
C ASP A 64 -17.51 -23.94 4.66
N ASP A 65 -16.51 -23.69 5.53
CA ASP A 65 -16.74 -22.89 6.74
C ASP A 65 -17.20 -21.45 6.38
N PRO A 66 -18.40 -20.99 6.81
CA PRO A 66 -18.89 -19.63 6.52
C PRO A 66 -18.08 -18.53 7.24
N ALA A 67 -17.29 -18.88 8.26
CA ALA A 67 -16.38 -17.95 8.91
C ALA A 67 -15.10 -17.71 8.11
N ASN A 68 -14.83 -18.49 7.05
CA ASN A 68 -13.70 -18.25 6.15
C ASN A 68 -14.01 -17.08 5.20
N PRO A 69 -13.24 -15.98 5.24
CA PRO A 69 -13.44 -14.82 4.35
C PRO A 69 -13.37 -15.14 2.86
N LEU A 70 -12.68 -16.22 2.48
CA LEU A 70 -12.55 -16.67 1.09
C LEU A 70 -13.85 -17.26 0.53
N ASN A 71 -14.71 -17.81 1.41
CA ASN A 71 -15.98 -18.44 1.06
C ASN A 71 -17.13 -17.44 0.91
N TRP A 72 -16.90 -16.15 1.20
CA TRP A 72 -17.92 -15.12 1.08
C TRP A 72 -18.26 -14.78 -0.38
N SER A 73 -19.50 -14.30 -0.58
CA SER A 73 -19.97 -13.89 -1.91
C SER A 73 -19.08 -12.80 -2.50
N ALA A 74 -18.86 -12.84 -3.82
CA ALA A 74 -17.99 -11.86 -4.50
C ALA A 74 -18.49 -10.41 -4.32
N VAL A 75 -19.82 -10.22 -4.25
CA VAL A 75 -20.44 -8.91 -4.00
C VAL A 75 -20.07 -8.38 -2.61
N TYR A 76 -20.15 -9.24 -1.58
CA TYR A 76 -19.77 -8.84 -0.22
C TYR A 76 -18.27 -8.51 -0.13
N ARG A 77 -17.41 -9.32 -0.76
CA ARG A 77 -15.97 -9.03 -0.83
C ARG A 77 -15.67 -7.73 -1.57
N GLY A 78 -16.41 -7.43 -2.64
CA GLY A 78 -16.36 -6.16 -3.36
C GLY A 78 -16.76 -4.98 -2.47
N TRP A 79 -17.85 -5.11 -1.70
CA TRP A 79 -18.29 -4.11 -0.74
C TRP A 79 -17.25 -3.84 0.36
N LEU A 80 -16.65 -4.89 0.94
CA LEU A 80 -15.57 -4.75 1.91
C LEU A 80 -14.34 -4.05 1.31
N THR A 81 -14.00 -4.38 0.07
CA THR A 81 -12.91 -3.74 -0.68
C THR A 81 -13.19 -2.24 -0.88
N PHE A 82 -14.43 -1.88 -1.18
CA PHE A 82 -14.86 -0.48 -1.29
C PHE A 82 -14.69 0.26 0.04
N ILE A 83 -15.18 -0.29 1.15
CA ILE A 83 -15.01 0.31 2.49
C ILE A 83 -13.52 0.51 2.83
N LEU A 84 -12.70 -0.52 2.61
CA LEU A 84 -11.26 -0.48 2.85
C LEU A 84 -10.57 0.57 1.97
N GLY A 85 -10.98 0.69 0.71
CA GLY A 85 -10.54 1.75 -0.20
C GLY A 85 -10.92 3.14 0.30
N MET A 86 -12.16 3.33 0.76
CA MET A 86 -12.65 4.61 1.29
C MET A 86 -11.90 5.04 2.57
N LEU A 87 -11.57 4.10 3.46
CA LEU A 87 -10.75 4.37 4.65
C LEU A 87 -9.35 4.88 4.25
N ALA A 88 -8.71 4.23 3.28
CA ALA A 88 -7.39 4.63 2.81
C ALA A 88 -7.42 5.92 1.99
N MET A 89 -8.49 6.16 1.23
CA MET A 89 -8.72 7.42 0.52
C MET A 89 -8.91 8.56 1.51
N ALA A 90 -9.69 8.38 2.58
CA ALA A 90 -9.89 9.41 3.61
C ALA A 90 -8.57 9.81 4.30
N ALA A 91 -7.73 8.83 4.65
CA ALA A 91 -6.40 9.10 5.19
C ALA A 91 -5.49 9.82 4.18
N SER A 92 -5.53 9.41 2.90
CA SER A 92 -4.66 10.00 1.88
C SER A 92 -5.15 11.39 1.45
N LEU A 93 -6.46 11.64 1.44
CA LEU A 93 -7.11 12.94 1.23
C LEU A 93 -6.71 13.94 2.31
N ALA A 94 -6.71 13.51 3.58
CA ALA A 94 -6.31 14.35 4.70
C ALA A 94 -4.86 14.84 4.60
N SER A 95 -3.99 14.15 3.83
CA SER A 95 -2.61 14.61 3.63
C SER A 95 -2.51 15.91 2.84
N SER A 96 -3.38 16.11 1.85
CA SER A 96 -3.23 17.14 0.79
C SER A 96 -4.31 18.21 0.81
N ILE A 97 -5.47 17.97 1.41
CA ILE A 97 -6.62 18.88 1.38
C ILE A 97 -6.34 20.29 1.91
N LEU A 98 -5.37 20.45 2.81
CA LEU A 98 -4.99 21.74 3.38
C LEU A 98 -3.99 22.51 2.48
N SER A 99 -3.39 21.89 1.46
CA SER A 99 -2.35 22.53 0.63
C SER A 99 -2.80 23.82 -0.08
N PRO A 100 -4.03 23.95 -0.61
CA PRO A 100 -4.47 25.19 -1.25
C PRO A 100 -4.55 26.37 -0.27
N ALA A 101 -4.73 26.08 1.03
CA ALA A 101 -4.80 27.08 2.07
C ALA A 101 -3.42 27.53 2.59
N ASN A 102 -2.31 26.97 2.07
CA ASN A 102 -0.95 27.29 2.50
C ASN A 102 -0.68 28.81 2.58
N PRO A 103 -1.03 29.65 1.58
CA PRO A 103 -0.77 31.10 1.65
C PRO A 103 -1.60 31.83 2.72
N VAL A 104 -2.79 31.31 3.06
CA VAL A 104 -3.65 31.86 4.12
C VAL A 104 -3.14 31.42 5.49
N LEU A 105 -2.73 30.15 5.58
CA LEU A 105 -2.21 29.55 6.79
C LEU A 105 -0.84 30.14 7.18
N ALA A 106 0.04 30.41 6.21
CA ALA A 106 1.32 31.07 6.44
C ALA A 106 1.15 32.45 7.11
N ARG A 107 0.26 33.28 6.54
CA ARG A 107 -0.12 34.59 7.10
C ARG A 107 -0.74 34.49 8.48
N TYR A 108 -1.64 33.53 8.69
CA TYR A 108 -2.29 33.32 10.00
C TYR A 108 -1.29 32.92 11.09
N LEU A 109 -0.33 32.07 10.75
CA LEU A 109 0.66 31.55 11.69
C LEU A 109 1.89 32.46 11.87
N GLY A 110 2.04 33.50 11.02
CA GLY A 110 3.21 34.36 11.01
C GLY A 110 4.50 33.65 10.58
N VAL A 111 4.40 32.66 9.68
CA VAL A 111 5.55 31.90 9.15
C VAL A 111 5.71 32.12 7.65
N SER A 112 6.88 31.79 7.10
CA SER A 112 7.11 31.93 5.65
C SER A 112 6.33 30.89 4.84
N ASP A 113 6.11 31.17 3.54
CA ASP A 113 5.45 30.25 2.61
C ASP A 113 6.22 28.94 2.43
N GLU A 114 7.53 28.92 2.68
CA GLU A 114 8.34 27.71 2.66
C GLU A 114 8.14 26.88 3.94
N VAL A 115 8.04 27.54 5.10
CA VAL A 115 7.86 26.86 6.39
C VAL A 115 6.46 26.26 6.50
N VAL A 116 5.42 26.89 5.94
CA VAL A 116 4.05 26.34 6.03
C VAL A 116 3.92 24.99 5.33
N VAL A 117 4.69 24.72 4.26
CA VAL A 117 4.70 23.43 3.53
C VAL A 117 5.11 22.25 4.42
N LEU A 118 5.78 22.53 5.55
CA LEU A 118 6.11 21.53 6.56
C LEU A 118 4.87 20.79 7.08
N GLN A 119 3.69 21.40 7.04
CA GLN A 119 2.43 20.76 7.46
C GLN A 119 2.07 19.52 6.61
N VAL A 120 2.29 19.57 5.29
CA VAL A 120 2.11 18.41 4.39
C VAL A 120 3.24 17.42 4.61
N SER A 121 4.47 17.93 4.68
CA SER A 121 5.69 17.13 4.80
C SER A 121 5.70 16.28 6.08
N LEU A 122 5.30 16.85 7.21
CA LEU A 122 5.20 16.14 8.50
C LEU A 122 4.09 15.09 8.50
N TYR A 123 2.97 15.36 7.81
CA TYR A 123 1.91 14.36 7.67
C TYR A 123 2.43 13.13 6.89
N VAL A 124 3.12 13.36 5.77
CA VAL A 124 3.73 12.27 4.98
C VAL A 124 4.85 11.58 5.75
N LEU A 125 5.64 12.32 6.52
CA LEU A 125 6.64 11.73 7.41
C LEU A 125 5.99 10.82 8.47
N GLY A 126 4.80 11.19 8.96
CA GLY A 126 3.99 10.32 9.83
C GLY A 126 3.65 8.97 9.19
N PHE A 127 3.47 8.90 7.86
CA PHE A 127 3.27 7.63 7.13
C PHE A 127 4.50 6.71 7.17
N CYS A 128 5.69 7.22 7.47
CA CYS A 128 6.88 6.40 7.71
C CYS A 128 6.78 5.63 9.04
N PHE A 129 6.39 6.32 10.11
CA PHE A 129 6.44 5.77 11.46
C PHE A 129 5.21 4.95 11.82
N GLY A 130 4.03 5.33 11.34
CA GLY A 130 2.79 4.69 11.76
C GLY A 130 2.66 3.19 11.38
N PRO A 131 3.12 2.68 10.23
CA PRO A 131 3.11 1.25 9.95
C PRO A 131 3.86 0.41 10.99
N SER A 132 4.85 0.99 11.67
CA SER A 132 5.60 0.29 12.72
C SER A 132 4.75 -0.02 13.95
N VAL A 133 3.67 0.74 14.16
CA VAL A 133 2.69 0.50 15.23
C VAL A 133 1.53 -0.33 14.69
N TRP A 134 0.94 0.08 13.57
CA TRP A 134 -0.30 -0.51 13.08
C TRP A 134 -0.12 -1.87 12.40
N ALA A 135 1.01 -2.15 11.75
CA ALA A 135 1.21 -3.44 11.10
C ALA A 135 1.30 -4.61 12.12
N PRO A 136 2.12 -4.54 13.18
CA PRO A 136 2.16 -5.60 14.21
C PRO A 136 0.82 -5.77 14.95
N VAL A 137 0.13 -4.65 15.23
CA VAL A 137 -1.20 -4.67 15.83
C VAL A 137 -2.19 -5.42 14.93
N SER A 138 -2.08 -5.26 13.61
CA SER A 138 -2.95 -5.97 12.66
C SER A 138 -2.71 -7.48 12.62
N GLU A 139 -1.47 -7.92 12.84
CA GLU A 139 -1.10 -9.33 12.86
C GLU A 139 -1.57 -10.02 14.14
N VAL A 140 -1.43 -9.36 15.29
CA VAL A 140 -1.72 -9.99 16.60
C VAL A 140 -3.18 -9.85 17.03
N TRP A 141 -3.78 -8.68 16.81
CA TRP A 141 -5.14 -8.36 17.28
C TRP A 141 -6.17 -8.22 16.18
N GLY A 142 -5.75 -8.10 14.92
CA GLY A 142 -6.60 -8.22 13.74
C GLY A 142 -6.72 -6.97 12.91
N ARG A 143 -7.27 -7.14 11.71
CA ARG A 143 -7.34 -6.05 10.73
C ARG A 143 -8.27 -4.95 11.23
N ARG A 144 -9.41 -5.33 11.82
CA ARG A 144 -10.40 -4.38 12.32
C ARG A 144 -9.86 -3.54 13.49
N VAL A 145 -9.18 -4.19 14.43
CA VAL A 145 -8.60 -3.54 15.62
C VAL A 145 -7.44 -2.62 15.26
N SER A 146 -6.75 -2.89 14.16
CA SER A 146 -5.67 -2.01 13.72
C SER A 146 -6.17 -0.80 12.92
N ILE A 147 -7.18 -0.97 12.05
CA ILE A 147 -7.62 0.09 11.14
C ILE A 147 -8.56 1.10 11.81
N LEU A 148 -9.56 0.64 12.58
CA LEU A 148 -10.59 1.56 13.12
C LEU A 148 -10.06 2.53 14.18
N PRO A 149 -9.31 2.11 15.21
CA PRO A 149 -8.74 3.04 16.19
C PRO A 149 -7.76 4.02 15.56
N ALA A 150 -7.00 3.58 14.56
CA ALA A 150 -6.11 4.44 13.80
C ALA A 150 -6.89 5.57 13.11
N MET A 151 -8.03 5.25 12.49
CA MET A 151 -8.88 6.24 11.84
C MET A 151 -9.62 7.17 12.80
N VAL A 152 -10.01 6.68 13.98
CA VAL A 152 -10.52 7.54 15.06
C VAL A 152 -9.44 8.54 15.51
N GLY A 153 -8.21 8.07 15.71
CA GLY A 153 -7.08 8.95 16.01
C GLY A 153 -6.86 10.00 14.91
N LEU A 154 -6.91 9.59 13.64
CA LEU A 154 -6.81 10.51 12.52
C LEU A 154 -7.92 11.59 12.58
N ALA A 155 -9.17 11.21 12.84
CA ALA A 155 -10.28 12.17 12.97
C ALA A 155 -10.01 13.20 14.07
N ILE A 156 -9.57 12.75 15.26
CA ILE A 156 -9.25 13.61 16.40
C ILE A 156 -8.12 14.59 16.05
N PHE A 157 -7.01 14.11 15.48
CA PHE A 157 -5.89 14.98 15.11
C PHE A 157 -6.22 15.92 13.94
N THR A 158 -7.14 15.53 13.06
CA THR A 158 -7.67 16.39 12.00
C THR A 158 -8.47 17.55 12.61
N VAL A 159 -9.36 17.29 13.57
CA VAL A 159 -10.07 18.35 14.32
C VAL A 159 -9.10 19.21 15.11
N ALA A 160 -8.11 18.61 15.77
CA ALA A 160 -7.10 19.33 16.53
C ALA A 160 -6.30 20.31 15.64
N THR A 161 -6.01 19.93 14.38
CA THR A 161 -5.39 20.84 13.42
C THR A 161 -6.31 22.03 13.11
N GLY A 162 -7.61 21.79 12.90
CA GLY A 162 -8.58 22.87 12.62
C GLY A 162 -8.76 23.86 13.77
N VAL A 163 -8.65 23.40 15.02
CA VAL A 163 -8.77 24.25 16.22
C VAL A 163 -7.43 24.92 16.61
N SER A 164 -6.31 24.48 16.01
CA SER A 164 -4.98 25.00 16.33
C SER A 164 -4.84 26.50 16.03
N LYS A 165 -4.05 27.17 16.88
CA LYS A 165 -3.83 28.63 16.83
C LYS A 165 -2.36 29.03 16.60
N ASN A 166 -1.43 28.09 16.69
CA ASN A 166 0.01 28.36 16.52
C ASN A 166 0.64 27.32 15.59
N ALA A 167 1.82 27.63 15.06
CA ALA A 167 2.48 26.80 14.05
C ALA A 167 2.88 25.43 14.61
N ALA A 168 3.39 25.38 15.85
CA ALA A 168 3.81 24.15 16.51
C ALA A 168 2.64 23.16 16.65
N SER A 169 1.47 23.62 17.10
CA SER A 169 0.27 22.79 17.23
C SER A 169 -0.19 22.26 15.87
N VAL A 170 -0.18 23.09 14.82
CA VAL A 170 -0.50 22.62 13.45
C VAL A 170 0.48 21.54 13.01
N PHE A 171 1.79 21.76 13.18
CA PHE A 171 2.81 20.80 12.74
C PHE A 171 2.78 19.48 13.52
N VAL A 172 2.63 19.54 14.85
CA VAL A 172 2.54 18.35 15.70
C VAL A 172 1.27 17.56 15.41
N THR A 173 0.12 18.23 15.31
CA THR A 173 -1.15 17.56 15.00
C THR A 173 -1.15 16.94 13.62
N ARG A 174 -0.49 17.56 12.63
CA ARG A 174 -0.32 17.00 11.30
C ARG A 174 0.60 15.77 11.28
N PHE A 175 1.71 15.81 12.02
CA PHE A 175 2.58 14.63 12.17
C PHE A 175 1.82 13.43 12.74
N PHE A 176 1.15 13.61 13.88
CA PHE A 176 0.35 12.54 14.48
C PHE A 176 -0.82 12.13 13.59
N GLY A 177 -1.49 13.08 12.93
CA GLY A 177 -2.49 12.80 11.91
C GLY A 177 -1.97 11.83 10.84
N GLY A 178 -0.74 12.02 10.37
CA GLY A 178 -0.06 11.09 9.47
C GLY A 178 0.17 9.70 10.10
N VAL A 179 0.72 9.65 11.32
CA VAL A 179 0.95 8.39 12.04
C VAL A 179 -0.33 7.56 12.15
N PHE A 180 -1.43 8.18 12.53
CA PHE A 180 -2.74 7.54 12.63
C PHE A 180 -3.34 7.22 11.24
N GLY A 181 -3.22 8.11 10.26
CA GLY A 181 -3.71 7.89 8.88
C GLY A 181 -2.99 6.77 8.13
N SER A 182 -1.78 6.40 8.54
CA SER A 182 -1.03 5.29 7.92
C SER A 182 -1.63 3.90 8.20
N GLY A 183 -2.50 3.77 9.21
CA GLY A 183 -3.13 2.51 9.62
C GLY A 183 -3.86 1.79 8.47
N PRO A 184 -4.88 2.40 7.83
CA PRO A 184 -5.51 1.82 6.65
C PRO A 184 -4.55 1.67 5.46
N VAL A 185 -3.62 2.61 5.25
CA VAL A 185 -2.71 2.57 4.10
C VAL A 185 -1.75 1.36 4.18
N SER A 186 -1.33 0.97 5.37
CA SER A 186 -0.47 -0.20 5.58
C SER A 186 -1.28 -1.51 5.60
N ASN A 187 -2.38 -1.55 6.34
CA ASN A 187 -3.04 -2.81 6.67
C ASN A 187 -4.12 -3.26 5.68
N VAL A 188 -4.65 -2.36 4.85
CA VAL A 188 -5.65 -2.74 3.84
C VAL A 188 -5.06 -3.73 2.83
N SER A 189 -3.80 -3.56 2.42
CA SER A 189 -3.13 -4.47 1.49
C SER A 189 -3.09 -5.92 2.00
N ALA A 190 -2.93 -6.08 3.32
CA ALA A 190 -2.96 -7.37 3.99
C ALA A 190 -4.40 -7.90 4.13
N ALA A 191 -5.36 -7.03 4.48
CA ALA A 191 -6.78 -7.39 4.52
C ALA A 191 -7.32 -7.85 3.15
N LEU A 192 -6.88 -7.24 2.05
CA LEU A 192 -7.25 -7.69 0.70
C LEU A 192 -6.64 -9.05 0.35
N GLY A 193 -5.46 -9.36 0.88
CA GLY A 193 -4.86 -10.69 0.77
C GLY A 193 -5.61 -11.75 1.56
N ASP A 194 -6.25 -11.37 2.66
CA ASP A 194 -7.06 -12.24 3.51
C ASP A 194 -8.45 -12.55 2.90
N ILE A 195 -8.99 -11.66 2.04
CA ILE A 195 -10.36 -11.77 1.49
C ILE A 195 -10.39 -12.30 0.04
N TRP A 196 -9.36 -12.00 -0.76
CA TRP A 196 -9.32 -12.35 -2.19
C TRP A 196 -8.35 -13.46 -2.51
N THR A 197 -8.78 -14.40 -3.35
CA THR A 197 -7.92 -15.43 -3.92
C THR A 197 -6.87 -14.81 -4.87
N ARG A 198 -5.78 -15.54 -5.11
CA ARG A 198 -4.62 -15.07 -5.90
C ARG A 198 -5.00 -14.51 -7.28
N GLU A 199 -5.99 -15.10 -7.94
CA GLU A 199 -6.42 -14.71 -9.29
C GLU A 199 -7.10 -13.32 -9.31
N TYR A 200 -7.96 -13.03 -8.33
CA TYR A 200 -8.75 -11.78 -8.28
C TYR A 200 -8.11 -10.69 -7.41
N ARG A 201 -7.18 -11.06 -6.53
CA ARG A 201 -6.47 -10.15 -5.62
C ARG A 201 -5.85 -8.97 -6.36
N GLY A 202 -5.28 -9.20 -7.53
CA GLY A 202 -4.62 -8.15 -8.30
C GLY A 202 -5.57 -7.07 -8.81
N ILE A 203 -6.83 -7.41 -9.11
CA ILE A 203 -7.87 -6.44 -9.50
C ILE A 203 -8.26 -5.60 -8.27
N ALA A 204 -8.56 -6.25 -7.14
CA ALA A 204 -8.92 -5.57 -5.90
C ALA A 204 -7.82 -4.59 -5.42
N VAL A 205 -6.56 -5.03 -5.47
CA VAL A 205 -5.40 -4.21 -5.12
C VAL A 205 -5.22 -3.02 -6.08
N SER A 206 -5.63 -3.15 -7.34
CA SER A 206 -5.56 -2.05 -8.32
C SER A 206 -6.64 -0.98 -8.05
N PHE A 207 -7.87 -1.37 -7.70
CA PHE A 207 -8.90 -0.42 -7.26
C PHE A 207 -8.52 0.30 -5.97
N TYR A 208 -7.95 -0.43 -5.02
CA TYR A 208 -7.41 0.14 -3.80
C TYR A 208 -6.32 1.18 -4.06
N ALA A 209 -5.41 0.91 -5.00
CA ALA A 209 -4.35 1.84 -5.38
C ALA A 209 -4.92 3.18 -5.89
N VAL A 210 -5.98 3.13 -6.71
CA VAL A 210 -6.68 4.35 -7.17
C VAL A 210 -7.27 5.13 -5.99
N ALA A 211 -7.81 4.46 -4.97
CA ALA A 211 -8.34 5.14 -3.78
C ALA A 211 -7.24 5.84 -2.97
N VAL A 212 -6.09 5.17 -2.76
CA VAL A 212 -4.94 5.73 -2.04
C VAL A 212 -4.36 6.94 -2.77
N VAL A 213 -4.16 6.82 -4.08
CA VAL A 213 -3.57 7.87 -4.92
C VAL A 213 -4.58 8.98 -5.27
N GLY A 214 -5.86 8.64 -5.30
CA GLY A 214 -6.96 9.57 -5.51
C GLY A 214 -7.08 10.60 -4.40
N GLY A 215 -6.75 10.23 -3.15
CA GLY A 215 -6.75 11.17 -2.03
C GLY A 215 -5.87 12.40 -2.26
N PRO A 216 -4.56 12.24 -2.51
CA PRO A 216 -3.65 13.36 -2.74
C PRO A 216 -3.99 14.23 -3.95
N THR A 217 -4.68 13.68 -4.96
CA THR A 217 -5.08 14.41 -6.17
C THR A 217 -6.42 15.13 -6.02
N LEU A 218 -7.42 14.52 -5.40
CA LEU A 218 -8.73 15.16 -5.19
C LEU A 218 -8.72 16.15 -4.01
N GLY A 219 -7.81 15.96 -3.05
CA GLY A 219 -7.70 16.80 -1.84
C GLY A 219 -7.56 18.28 -2.15
N PRO A 220 -6.58 18.72 -2.96
CA PRO A 220 -6.42 20.13 -3.30
C PRO A 220 -7.63 20.74 -4.02
N VAL A 221 -8.33 19.95 -4.83
CA VAL A 221 -9.55 20.41 -5.53
C VAL A 221 -10.64 20.72 -4.52
N ILE A 222 -10.94 19.76 -3.62
CA ILE A 222 -11.94 19.93 -2.56
C ILE A 222 -11.54 21.08 -1.63
N GLY A 223 -10.27 21.10 -1.18
CA GLY A 223 -9.74 22.15 -0.31
C GLY A 223 -9.83 23.55 -0.93
N SER A 224 -9.55 23.67 -2.22
CA SER A 224 -9.64 24.95 -2.94
C SER A 224 -11.08 25.44 -3.11
N ALA A 225 -12.03 24.52 -3.34
CA ALA A 225 -13.45 24.86 -3.44
C ALA A 225 -13.98 25.41 -2.11
N LEU A 226 -13.57 24.79 -0.99
CA LEU A 226 -13.95 25.25 0.35
C LEU A 226 -13.33 26.59 0.71
N LEU A 227 -12.10 26.87 0.25
CA LEU A 227 -11.40 28.12 0.53
C LEU A 227 -12.00 29.34 -0.19
N VAL A 228 -12.71 29.12 -1.30
CA VAL A 228 -13.29 30.23 -2.09
C VAL A 228 -14.51 30.85 -1.43
N ASP A 229 -15.23 30.09 -0.61
CA ASP A 229 -16.33 30.66 0.17
C ASP A 229 -15.76 31.53 1.31
N PRO A 230 -16.00 32.86 1.31
CA PRO A 230 -15.48 33.76 2.34
C PRO A 230 -15.98 33.43 3.75
N SER A 231 -17.12 32.75 3.87
CA SER A 231 -17.68 32.30 5.15
C SER A 231 -16.98 31.05 5.70
N LEU A 232 -16.37 30.26 4.81
CA LEU A 232 -15.69 29.01 5.13
C LEU A 232 -14.17 29.23 5.11
N GLY A 233 -13.61 29.74 6.21
CA GLY A 233 -12.16 29.87 6.35
C GLY A 233 -11.40 28.53 6.28
N TRP A 234 -10.06 28.58 6.26
CA TRP A 234 -9.19 27.39 6.09
C TRP A 234 -9.49 26.23 7.06
N ARG A 235 -10.04 26.52 8.25
CA ARG A 235 -10.41 25.52 9.27
C ARG A 235 -11.47 24.54 8.80
N TRP A 236 -12.38 24.99 7.94
CA TRP A 236 -13.45 24.15 7.39
C TRP A 236 -12.92 23.03 6.50
N THR A 237 -11.74 23.22 5.88
CA THR A 237 -11.07 22.13 5.15
C THR A 237 -10.75 20.96 6.09
N MET A 238 -10.33 21.23 7.34
CA MET A 238 -10.08 20.21 8.35
C MET A 238 -11.38 19.64 8.92
N TYR A 239 -12.39 20.47 9.21
CA TYR A 239 -13.66 19.97 9.76
C TYR A 239 -14.42 19.07 8.78
N ILE A 240 -14.48 19.42 7.50
CA ILE A 240 -15.12 18.57 6.48
C ILE A 240 -14.36 17.26 6.31
N THR A 241 -13.03 17.30 6.33
CA THR A 241 -12.21 16.10 6.32
C THR A 241 -12.49 15.21 7.54
N ALA A 242 -12.60 15.80 8.73
CA ALA A 242 -12.91 15.07 9.96
C ALA A 242 -14.32 14.46 9.93
N MET A 243 -15.32 15.18 9.40
CA MET A 243 -16.68 14.66 9.20
C MET A 243 -16.69 13.49 8.21
N PHE A 244 -15.94 13.59 7.11
CA PHE A 244 -15.80 12.51 6.14
C PHE A 244 -15.13 11.28 6.76
N ILE A 245 -14.02 11.46 7.48
CA ILE A 245 -13.34 10.37 8.21
C ILE A 245 -14.30 9.75 9.22
N GLY A 246 -14.99 10.57 10.02
CA GLY A 246 -15.95 10.11 11.03
C GLY A 246 -17.09 9.29 10.43
N PHE A 247 -17.68 9.75 9.32
CA PHE A 247 -18.71 9.01 8.59
C PHE A 247 -18.21 7.64 8.13
N ILE A 248 -17.03 7.59 7.50
CA ILE A 248 -16.45 6.32 7.03
C ILE A 248 -16.07 5.40 8.20
N VAL A 249 -15.62 5.94 9.34
CA VAL A 249 -15.37 5.16 10.56
C VAL A 249 -16.65 4.55 11.11
N VAL A 250 -17.74 5.33 11.21
CA VAL A 250 -19.04 4.83 11.68
C VAL A 250 -19.56 3.75 10.74
N LEU A 251 -19.53 3.99 9.43
CA LEU A 251 -19.92 3.01 8.43
C LEU A 251 -19.09 1.73 8.55
N SER A 252 -17.78 1.86 8.70
CA SER A 252 -16.87 0.71 8.84
C SER A 252 -17.08 -0.03 10.17
N PHE A 253 -17.44 0.67 11.25
CA PHE A 253 -17.73 0.03 12.52
C PHE A 253 -18.91 -0.95 12.42
N PHE A 254 -19.95 -0.61 11.65
CA PHE A 254 -21.09 -1.50 11.44
C PHE A 254 -20.86 -2.53 10.32
N CYS A 255 -20.20 -2.15 9.23
CA CYS A 255 -20.12 -2.98 8.02
C CYS A 255 -18.84 -3.80 7.87
N PHE A 256 -17.75 -3.48 8.59
CA PHE A 256 -16.45 -4.17 8.44
C PHE A 256 -16.24 -5.21 9.56
N PRO A 257 -16.45 -6.52 9.30
CA PRO A 257 -16.13 -7.57 10.26
C PRO A 257 -14.62 -7.77 10.38
N GLU A 258 -14.21 -8.62 11.32
CA GLU A 258 -12.82 -9.10 11.33
C GLU A 258 -12.62 -10.07 10.16
N VAL A 259 -11.55 -9.86 9.39
CA VAL A 259 -11.26 -10.59 8.16
C VAL A 259 -9.98 -11.41 8.24
N SER A 260 -9.21 -11.31 9.32
CA SER A 260 -7.94 -12.04 9.44
C SER A 260 -8.16 -13.54 9.72
N PRO A 261 -7.80 -14.46 8.80
CA PRO A 261 -7.95 -15.89 9.02
C PRO A 261 -7.29 -16.43 10.29
N PRO A 262 -6.03 -16.07 10.64
CA PRO A 262 -5.39 -16.61 11.83
C PRO A 262 -6.07 -16.18 13.15
N ILE A 263 -6.76 -15.05 13.15
CA ILE A 263 -7.49 -14.57 14.33
C ILE A 263 -8.88 -15.18 14.42
N LEU A 264 -9.53 -15.39 13.28
CA LEU A 264 -10.78 -16.13 13.23
C LEU A 264 -10.58 -17.57 13.70
N LEU A 265 -9.52 -18.24 13.25
CA LEU A 265 -9.15 -19.58 13.73
C LEU A 265 -8.76 -19.59 15.21
N LYS A 266 -8.04 -18.57 15.70
CA LYS A 266 -7.81 -18.39 17.14
C LYS A 266 -9.12 -18.31 17.93
N ARG A 267 -10.10 -17.54 17.45
CA ARG A 267 -11.43 -17.46 18.08
C ARG A 267 -12.19 -18.78 17.99
N LYS A 268 -12.08 -19.51 16.87
CA LYS A 268 -12.66 -20.85 16.69
C LYS A 268 -12.06 -21.84 17.69
N ALA A 269 -10.74 -21.86 17.86
CA ALA A 269 -10.07 -22.71 18.84
C ALA A 269 -10.50 -22.40 20.28
N GLN A 270 -10.61 -21.13 20.65
CA GLN A 270 -11.10 -20.73 21.97
C GLN A 270 -12.56 -21.10 22.21
N ARG A 271 -13.40 -21.04 21.17
CA ARG A 271 -14.80 -21.48 21.23
C ARG A 271 -14.88 -23.00 21.41
N LEU A 272 -14.15 -23.77 20.60
CA LEU A 272 -14.11 -25.23 20.69
C LEU A 272 -13.65 -25.73 22.06
N ARG A 273 -12.63 -25.09 22.66
CA ARG A 273 -12.21 -25.40 24.05
C ARG A 273 -13.35 -25.21 25.05
N LYS A 274 -14.14 -24.15 24.89
CA LYS A 274 -15.26 -23.84 25.80
C LYS A 274 -16.45 -24.79 25.60
N GLU A 275 -16.73 -25.18 24.36
CA GLU A 275 -17.88 -26.03 24.01
C GLU A 275 -17.61 -27.51 24.30
N THR A 276 -16.40 -28.00 24.03
CA THR A 276 -16.01 -29.40 24.25
C THR A 276 -15.47 -29.68 25.65
N GLY A 277 -15.05 -28.63 26.38
CA GLY A 277 -14.32 -28.76 27.64
C GLY A 277 -12.89 -29.31 27.47
N ASP A 278 -12.44 -29.53 26.23
CA ASP A 278 -11.12 -30.07 25.92
C ASP A 278 -10.11 -28.94 25.68
N ASN A 279 -9.15 -28.79 26.59
CA ASN A 279 -8.12 -27.75 26.51
C ASN A 279 -7.05 -28.02 25.43
N ARG A 280 -7.08 -29.18 24.76
CA ARG A 280 -6.07 -29.59 23.78
C ARG A 280 -6.15 -28.85 22.46
N TYR A 281 -7.33 -28.36 22.04
CA TYR A 281 -7.49 -27.57 20.81
C TYR A 281 -6.57 -26.36 20.84
N TRP A 282 -5.78 -26.10 19.81
CA TRP A 282 -4.90 -24.92 19.80
C TRP A 282 -4.71 -24.37 18.39
N HIS A 283 -4.27 -23.10 18.33
CA HIS A 283 -3.89 -22.45 17.08
C HIS A 283 -2.56 -21.70 17.28
N PRO A 284 -1.60 -21.77 16.34
CA PRO A 284 -0.28 -21.12 16.46
C PRO A 284 -0.33 -19.62 16.80
N GLN A 285 -1.36 -18.92 16.31
CA GLN A 285 -1.59 -17.49 16.57
C GLN A 285 -1.76 -17.15 18.07
N GLU A 286 -2.07 -18.12 18.93
CA GLU A 286 -2.14 -17.89 20.37
C GLU A 286 -0.77 -17.69 21.03
N ARG A 287 0.28 -18.25 20.43
CA ARG A 287 1.66 -18.16 20.94
C ARG A 287 2.38 -16.89 20.47
N ILE A 288 1.83 -16.18 19.48
CA ILE A 288 2.42 -14.93 18.95
C ILE A 288 2.15 -13.78 19.92
N LYS A 289 3.20 -13.27 20.55
CA LYS A 289 3.18 -12.06 21.37
C LYS A 289 3.86 -10.91 20.64
N ILE A 290 3.40 -9.68 20.91
CA ILE A 290 4.06 -8.48 20.44
C ILE A 290 5.36 -8.31 21.23
N ASP A 291 6.49 -8.56 20.58
CA ASP A 291 7.81 -8.22 21.11
C ASP A 291 8.30 -6.92 20.46
N VAL A 292 8.54 -5.89 21.28
CA VAL A 292 9.02 -4.58 20.82
C VAL A 292 10.35 -4.71 20.10
N LYS A 293 11.23 -5.62 20.52
CA LYS A 293 12.51 -5.88 19.86
C LYS A 293 12.32 -6.49 18.48
N SER A 294 11.37 -7.43 18.35
CA SER A 294 10.92 -7.99 17.07
C SER A 294 10.32 -6.93 16.15
N ILE A 295 9.50 -6.00 16.66
CA ILE A 295 8.94 -4.89 15.88
C ILE A 295 10.05 -4.01 15.32
N VAL A 296 10.93 -3.48 16.17
CA VAL A 296 12.01 -2.58 15.74
C VAL A 296 12.91 -3.27 14.72
N THR A 297 13.23 -4.54 14.96
CA THR A 297 14.06 -5.32 14.04
C THR A 297 13.36 -5.55 12.69
N LYS A 298 12.08 -5.94 12.69
CA LYS A 298 11.32 -6.26 11.46
C LYS A 298 10.90 -5.02 10.68
N GLN A 299 10.61 -3.90 11.34
CA GLN A 299 10.05 -2.70 10.73
C GLN A 299 11.05 -1.56 10.47
N PHE A 300 12.20 -1.55 11.15
CA PHE A 300 13.24 -0.55 10.90
C PHE A 300 14.58 -1.18 10.50
N SER A 301 15.13 -2.08 11.33
CA SER A 301 16.49 -2.57 11.11
C SER A 301 16.63 -3.41 9.85
N ARG A 302 15.74 -4.38 9.61
CA ARG A 302 15.75 -5.22 8.40
C ARG A 302 15.46 -4.41 7.13
N PRO A 303 14.42 -3.57 7.09
CA PRO A 303 14.17 -2.71 5.93
C PRO A 303 15.35 -1.82 5.56
N LEU A 304 15.97 -1.15 6.54
CA LEU A 304 17.13 -0.30 6.28
C LEU A 304 18.34 -1.11 5.81
N LYS A 305 18.57 -2.29 6.39
CA LYS A 305 19.61 -3.21 5.92
C LYS A 305 19.35 -3.63 4.48
N MET A 306 18.15 -4.09 4.15
CA MET A 306 17.78 -4.45 2.77
C MET A 306 17.96 -3.29 1.80
N LEU A 307 17.59 -2.07 2.21
CA LEU A 307 17.77 -0.88 1.37
C LEU A 307 19.25 -0.59 1.05
N LEU A 308 20.16 -0.84 1.99
CA LEU A 308 21.60 -0.56 1.82
C LEU A 308 22.37 -1.75 1.24
N THR A 309 21.93 -2.98 1.46
CA THR A 309 22.66 -4.18 1.03
C THR A 309 22.12 -4.80 -0.25
N GLU A 310 20.84 -4.61 -0.58
CA GLU A 310 20.20 -5.22 -1.74
C GLU A 310 19.99 -4.18 -2.86
N PRO A 311 20.80 -4.20 -3.93
CA PRO A 311 20.75 -3.19 -4.98
C PRO A 311 19.40 -3.19 -5.72
N MET A 312 18.74 -4.34 -5.84
CA MET A 312 17.40 -4.42 -6.43
C MET A 312 16.35 -3.68 -5.59
N VAL A 313 16.39 -3.82 -4.25
CA VAL A 313 15.48 -3.07 -3.37
C VAL A 313 15.78 -1.59 -3.47
N ALA A 314 17.06 -1.20 -3.41
CA ALA A 314 17.48 0.19 -3.46
C ALA A 314 16.97 0.90 -4.72
N VAL A 315 17.19 0.30 -5.91
CA VAL A 315 16.81 0.91 -7.19
C VAL A 315 15.30 1.00 -7.35
N ILE A 316 14.55 -0.04 -6.98
CA ILE A 316 13.08 -0.05 -7.09
C ILE A 316 12.44 0.86 -6.06
N ALA A 317 12.95 0.84 -4.82
CA ALA A 317 12.52 1.76 -3.78
C ALA A 317 12.79 3.20 -4.19
N PHE A 318 13.98 3.50 -4.74
CA PHE A 318 14.30 4.84 -5.24
C PHE A 318 13.34 5.25 -6.35
N TYR A 319 13.07 4.38 -7.33
CA TYR A 319 12.16 4.70 -8.43
C TYR A 319 10.74 4.98 -7.94
N ALA A 320 10.17 4.12 -7.08
CA ALA A 320 8.86 4.31 -6.48
C ALA A 320 8.80 5.57 -5.59
N SER A 321 9.84 5.82 -4.81
CA SER A 321 9.97 7.00 -3.95
C SER A 321 10.03 8.28 -4.77
N PHE A 322 10.82 8.27 -5.85
CA PHE A 322 10.97 9.40 -6.75
C PHE A 322 9.63 9.80 -7.38
N VAL A 323 8.92 8.86 -8.01
CA VAL A 323 7.64 9.17 -8.66
C VAL A 323 6.57 9.63 -7.65
N PHE A 324 6.55 9.04 -6.45
CA PHE A 324 5.65 9.45 -5.38
C PHE A 324 5.96 10.85 -4.86
N SER A 325 7.23 11.22 -4.85
CA SER A 325 7.65 12.55 -4.39
C SER A 325 7.32 13.63 -5.42
N ILE A 326 7.30 13.29 -6.71
CA ILE A 326 6.79 14.18 -7.76
C ILE A 326 5.29 14.46 -7.59
N LEU A 327 4.50 13.47 -7.17
CA LEU A 327 3.08 13.67 -6.85
C LEU A 327 2.90 14.66 -5.68
N TYR A 328 3.75 14.61 -4.66
CA TYR A 328 3.69 15.57 -3.57
C TYR A 328 4.29 16.93 -3.95
N LEU A 329 5.32 16.95 -4.80
CA LEU A 329 5.87 18.18 -5.38
C LEU A 329 4.82 18.91 -6.22
N SER A 330 3.92 18.19 -6.90
CA SER A 330 2.86 18.83 -7.68
C SER A 330 1.87 19.62 -6.83
N LEU A 331 1.78 19.33 -5.52
CA LEU A 331 1.00 20.13 -4.56
C LEU A 331 1.47 21.59 -4.49
N GLU A 332 2.74 21.86 -4.73
CA GLU A 332 3.31 23.21 -4.80
C GLU A 332 3.50 23.69 -6.26
N ALA A 333 3.95 22.80 -7.15
CA ALA A 333 4.26 23.19 -8.53
C ALA A 333 3.02 23.59 -9.34
N PHE A 334 1.86 22.93 -9.14
CA PHE A 334 0.64 23.28 -9.89
C PHE A 334 0.09 24.66 -9.48
N PRO A 335 -0.07 24.99 -8.19
CA PRO A 335 -0.43 26.36 -7.80
C PRO A 335 0.54 27.42 -8.34
N ILE A 336 1.85 27.17 -8.35
CA ILE A 336 2.81 28.13 -8.93
C ILE A 336 2.56 28.29 -10.44
N ALA A 337 2.38 27.19 -11.18
CA ALA A 337 2.17 27.22 -12.62
C ALA A 337 0.85 27.90 -13.05
N PHE A 338 -0.23 27.67 -12.31
CA PHE A 338 -1.57 28.10 -12.72
C PHE A 338 -2.12 29.30 -11.93
N ALA A 339 -1.85 29.40 -10.63
CA ALA A 339 -2.26 30.57 -9.84
C ALA A 339 -1.24 31.71 -9.96
N GLU A 340 0.05 31.46 -9.71
CA GLU A 340 1.07 32.53 -9.69
C GLU A 340 1.45 33.00 -11.12
N MET A 341 1.75 32.08 -12.04
CA MET A 341 2.19 32.46 -13.40
C MET A 341 1.05 32.87 -14.34
N ARG A 342 -0.13 32.24 -14.24
CA ARG A 342 -1.28 32.50 -15.13
C ARG A 342 -2.37 33.38 -14.49
N GLY A 343 -2.34 33.62 -13.19
CA GLY A 343 -3.32 34.46 -12.50
C GLY A 343 -4.72 33.84 -12.41
N TRP A 344 -4.85 32.52 -12.50
CA TRP A 344 -6.16 31.85 -12.40
C TRP A 344 -6.70 31.88 -10.96
N SER A 345 -8.03 31.83 -10.82
CA SER A 345 -8.68 31.72 -9.51
C SER A 345 -8.32 30.42 -8.80
N THR A 346 -8.42 30.41 -7.47
CA THR A 346 -7.96 29.30 -6.62
C THR A 346 -8.54 27.94 -7.04
N VAL A 347 -9.83 27.86 -7.37
CA VAL A 347 -10.47 26.59 -7.80
C VAL A 347 -9.98 26.15 -9.17
N VAL A 348 -9.91 27.07 -10.13
CA VAL A 348 -9.50 26.76 -11.50
C VAL A 348 -8.03 26.35 -11.52
N SER A 349 -7.19 26.94 -10.68
CA SER A 349 -5.78 26.56 -10.51
C SER A 349 -5.56 25.14 -9.98
N SER A 350 -6.58 24.54 -9.34
CA SER A 350 -6.54 23.17 -8.82
C SER A 350 -7.06 22.12 -9.80
N MET A 351 -7.72 22.52 -10.90
CA MET A 351 -8.20 21.60 -11.94
C MET A 351 -7.13 20.67 -12.54
N PRO A 352 -5.85 21.06 -12.66
CA PRO A 352 -4.78 20.16 -13.10
C PRO A 352 -4.63 18.89 -12.26
N PHE A 353 -5.01 18.92 -10.96
CA PHE A 353 -5.02 17.70 -10.16
C PHE A 353 -6.11 16.70 -10.59
N VAL A 354 -7.24 17.19 -11.11
CA VAL A 354 -8.28 16.34 -11.72
C VAL A 354 -7.73 15.67 -12.97
N ALA A 355 -6.96 16.40 -13.79
CA ALA A 355 -6.30 15.82 -14.96
C ALA A 355 -5.30 14.72 -14.55
N SER A 356 -4.49 14.93 -13.50
CA SER A 356 -3.65 13.89 -12.92
C SER A 356 -4.48 12.68 -12.46
N PHE A 357 -5.63 12.90 -11.81
CA PHE A 357 -6.54 11.83 -11.38
C PHE A 357 -7.12 11.02 -12.55
N VAL A 358 -7.51 11.69 -13.64
CA VAL A 358 -7.92 11.01 -14.89
C VAL A 358 -6.77 10.15 -15.41
N GLY A 359 -5.54 10.66 -15.39
CA GLY A 359 -4.33 9.88 -15.72
C GLY A 359 -4.17 8.63 -14.86
N ILE A 360 -4.40 8.75 -13.55
CA ILE A 360 -4.34 7.62 -12.60
C ILE A 360 -5.39 6.54 -12.94
N ILE A 361 -6.59 6.94 -13.34
CA ILE A 361 -7.65 6.02 -13.83
C ILE A 361 -7.22 5.37 -15.15
N CYS A 362 -6.63 6.11 -16.09
CA CYS A 362 -6.09 5.51 -17.32
C CYS A 362 -5.00 4.46 -17.00
N ALA A 363 -4.14 4.72 -16.02
CA ALA A 363 -3.15 3.74 -15.56
C ALA A 363 -3.78 2.48 -14.95
N LEU A 364 -4.96 2.59 -14.30
CA LEU A 364 -5.71 1.41 -13.87
C LEU A 364 -6.05 0.51 -15.06
N VAL A 365 -6.51 1.08 -16.17
CA VAL A 365 -6.84 0.33 -17.39
C VAL A 365 -5.60 -0.36 -17.96
N ILE A 366 -4.45 0.32 -17.99
CA ILE A 366 -3.17 -0.26 -18.43
C ILE A 366 -2.77 -1.45 -17.54
N ASN A 367 -2.89 -1.30 -16.22
CA ASN A 367 -2.55 -2.34 -15.25
C ASN A 367 -3.48 -3.56 -15.34
N ILE A 368 -4.79 -3.33 -15.47
CA ILE A 368 -5.78 -4.40 -15.67
C ILE A 368 -5.58 -5.09 -17.02
N GLY A 369 -5.25 -4.34 -18.09
CA GLY A 369 -4.94 -4.92 -19.39
C GLY A 369 -3.73 -5.87 -19.37
N ASN A 370 -2.79 -5.68 -18.45
CA ASN A 370 -1.63 -6.56 -18.29
C ASN A 370 -1.90 -7.79 -17.37
N GLN A 371 -3.00 -7.81 -16.61
CA GLN A 371 -3.36 -8.94 -15.72
C GLN A 371 -3.43 -10.29 -16.45
N PRO A 372 -4.12 -10.43 -17.60
CA PRO A 372 -4.19 -11.70 -18.31
C PRO A 372 -2.82 -12.23 -18.74
N ARG A 373 -1.91 -11.32 -19.15
CA ARG A 373 -0.53 -11.67 -19.50
C ARG A 373 0.22 -12.18 -18.27
N TYR A 374 0.12 -11.47 -17.14
CA TYR A 374 0.74 -11.89 -15.88
C TYR A 374 0.25 -13.28 -15.44
N ILE A 375 -1.06 -13.52 -15.49
CA ILE A 375 -1.65 -14.82 -15.13
C ILE A 375 -1.13 -15.92 -16.05
N ARG A 376 -1.04 -15.68 -17.36
CA ARG A 376 -0.52 -16.67 -18.33
C ARG A 376 0.94 -17.03 -18.03
N VAL A 377 1.79 -16.04 -17.75
CA VAL A 377 3.20 -16.26 -17.42
C VAL A 377 3.36 -16.98 -16.08
N SER A 378 2.56 -16.62 -15.07
CA SER A 378 2.58 -17.28 -13.77
C SER A 378 2.09 -18.74 -13.88
N LYS A 379 1.04 -19.01 -14.67
CA LYS A 379 0.59 -20.39 -14.95
C LYS A 379 1.66 -21.21 -15.67
N ALA A 380 2.36 -20.62 -16.65
CA ALA A 380 3.48 -21.26 -17.33
C ALA A 380 4.67 -21.57 -16.39
N ALA A 381 4.86 -20.77 -15.34
CA ALA A 381 5.87 -20.98 -14.30
C ALA A 381 5.39 -21.90 -13.15
N GLY A 382 4.33 -22.69 -13.36
CA GLY A 382 3.79 -23.61 -12.35
C GLY A 382 3.09 -22.91 -11.17
N GLY A 383 2.51 -21.72 -11.41
CA GLY A 383 1.81 -20.93 -10.39
C GLY A 383 2.75 -20.10 -9.50
N ARG A 384 4.05 -20.03 -9.83
CA ARG A 384 5.03 -19.21 -9.11
C ARG A 384 4.92 -17.73 -9.51
N PRO A 385 5.22 -16.79 -8.58
CA PRO A 385 5.27 -15.38 -8.91
C PRO A 385 6.49 -15.08 -9.80
N VAL A 386 6.25 -14.40 -10.92
CA VAL A 386 7.29 -13.95 -11.88
C VAL A 386 7.34 -12.42 -11.86
N PRO A 387 8.19 -11.80 -11.03
CA PRO A 387 8.31 -10.34 -10.92
C PRO A 387 8.59 -9.65 -12.24
N GLU A 388 9.34 -10.27 -13.14
CA GLU A 388 9.72 -9.71 -14.43
C GLU A 388 8.48 -9.47 -15.34
N ALA A 389 7.39 -10.20 -15.11
CA ALA A 389 6.11 -9.99 -15.80
C ALA A 389 5.37 -8.71 -15.34
N ARG A 390 5.83 -8.06 -14.25
CA ARG A 390 5.34 -6.77 -13.74
C ARG A 390 5.99 -5.56 -14.43
N CYS A 391 7.12 -5.76 -15.11
CA CYS A 391 7.90 -4.68 -15.72
C CYS A 391 7.27 -4.00 -16.95
N PRO A 392 6.47 -4.66 -17.83
CA PRO A 392 5.95 -4.00 -19.04
C PRO A 392 5.07 -2.76 -18.78
N PRO A 393 4.10 -2.77 -17.84
CA PRO A 393 3.35 -1.55 -17.49
C PRO A 393 4.23 -0.47 -16.87
N MET A 394 5.32 -0.86 -16.19
CA MET A 394 6.28 0.08 -15.61
C MET A 394 7.07 0.83 -16.70
N ILE A 395 7.39 0.19 -17.83
CA ILE A 395 8.03 0.84 -18.99
C ILE A 395 7.09 1.87 -19.61
N ILE A 396 5.84 1.47 -19.88
CA ILE A 396 4.81 2.38 -20.44
C ILE A 396 4.61 3.57 -19.51
N GLY A 397 4.50 3.30 -18.20
CA GLY A 397 4.41 4.33 -17.17
C GLY A 397 5.62 5.26 -17.16
N GLY A 398 6.84 4.72 -17.29
CA GLY A 398 8.10 5.48 -17.38
C GLY A 398 8.11 6.48 -18.53
N VAL A 399 7.72 6.05 -19.72
CA VAL A 399 7.66 6.91 -20.92
C VAL A 399 6.60 8.00 -20.78
N LEU A 400 5.39 7.64 -20.31
CA LEU A 400 4.32 8.60 -20.08
C LEU A 400 4.72 9.62 -19.00
N PHE A 401 5.32 9.17 -17.90
CA PHE A 401 5.80 10.04 -16.83
C PHE A 401 6.82 11.05 -17.33
N LEU A 402 7.77 10.59 -18.14
CA LEU A 402 8.80 11.42 -18.73
C LEU A 402 8.22 12.49 -19.67
N ALA A 403 7.34 12.06 -20.58
CA ALA A 403 6.64 12.96 -21.49
C ALA A 403 5.82 14.00 -20.70
N GLY A 404 5.15 13.57 -19.63
CA GLY A 404 4.37 14.45 -18.76
C GLY A 404 5.21 15.52 -18.07
N LEU A 405 6.37 15.15 -17.51
CA LEU A 405 7.27 16.09 -16.83
C LEU A 405 7.80 17.17 -17.78
N PHE A 406 8.28 16.79 -18.96
CA PHE A 406 8.79 17.75 -19.94
C PHE A 406 7.68 18.60 -20.55
N LEU A 407 6.54 17.98 -20.87
CA LEU A 407 5.38 18.69 -21.41
C LEU A 407 4.90 19.74 -20.40
N PHE A 408 4.66 19.35 -19.14
CA PHE A 408 4.26 20.28 -18.09
C PHE A 408 5.30 21.38 -17.86
N GLY A 409 6.57 21.01 -17.69
CA GLY A 409 7.65 21.95 -17.38
C GLY A 409 7.81 23.07 -18.41
N TRP A 410 7.84 22.72 -19.69
CA TRP A 410 8.10 23.70 -20.74
C TRP A 410 6.84 24.40 -21.24
N THR A 411 5.65 23.80 -21.08
CA THR A 411 4.38 24.40 -21.56
C THR A 411 3.57 25.11 -20.48
N ALA A 412 4.02 25.08 -19.21
CA ALA A 412 3.35 25.79 -18.12
C ALA A 412 3.31 27.32 -18.33
N ALA A 413 4.31 27.89 -19.01
CA ALA A 413 4.39 29.33 -19.27
C ALA A 413 3.12 29.87 -19.96
N PRO A 414 2.62 31.07 -19.59
CA PRO A 414 1.38 31.63 -20.14
C PRO A 414 1.36 31.78 -21.66
N LYS A 415 2.53 31.87 -22.29
CA LYS A 415 2.69 31.96 -23.76
C LYS A 415 2.13 30.74 -24.51
N TYR A 416 1.99 29.60 -23.86
CA TYR A 416 1.45 28.38 -24.45
C TYR A 416 -0.01 28.16 -24.07
N HIS A 417 -0.77 27.47 -24.94
CA HIS A 417 -2.16 27.16 -24.67
C HIS A 417 -2.29 26.30 -23.39
N TRP A 418 -3.26 26.63 -22.55
CA TRP A 418 -3.43 26.04 -21.22
C TRP A 418 -3.66 24.52 -21.22
N ILE A 419 -4.14 23.97 -22.35
CA ILE A 419 -4.40 22.54 -22.48
C ILE A 419 -3.12 21.70 -22.45
N LEU A 420 -2.00 22.25 -22.94
CA LEU A 420 -0.73 21.54 -23.02
C LEU A 420 -0.19 21.14 -21.64
N PRO A 421 -0.07 22.05 -20.66
CA PRO A 421 0.39 21.67 -19.33
C PRO A 421 -0.61 20.75 -18.62
N ILE A 422 -1.92 20.85 -18.89
CA ILE A 422 -2.94 19.95 -18.32
C ILE A 422 -2.81 18.52 -18.85
N ILE A 423 -2.56 18.34 -20.15
CA ILE A 423 -2.23 17.02 -20.71
C ILE A 423 -0.94 16.48 -20.07
N GLY A 424 0.04 17.35 -19.83
CA GLY A 424 1.24 17.01 -19.06
C GLY A 424 0.92 16.46 -17.67
N CYS A 425 0.04 17.13 -16.91
CA CYS A 425 -0.42 16.66 -15.60
C CYS A 425 -1.09 15.28 -15.68
N ALA A 426 -1.93 15.02 -16.69
CA ALA A 426 -2.54 13.71 -16.91
C ALA A 426 -1.49 12.61 -17.16
N PHE A 427 -0.46 12.90 -17.96
CA PHE A 427 0.64 11.98 -18.23
C PHE A 427 1.50 11.72 -16.98
N ILE A 428 1.75 12.74 -16.16
CA ILE A 428 2.41 12.59 -14.85
C ILE A 428 1.60 11.63 -13.97
N GLY A 429 0.27 11.82 -13.87
CA GLY A 429 -0.61 10.95 -13.08
C GLY A 429 -0.64 9.51 -13.56
N ALA A 430 -0.76 9.30 -14.88
CA ALA A 430 -0.75 7.96 -15.48
C ALA A 430 0.58 7.24 -15.25
N GLY A 431 1.69 7.92 -15.55
CA GLY A 431 3.01 7.38 -15.36
C GLY A 431 3.31 7.05 -13.90
N PHE A 432 2.97 7.97 -12.99
CA PHE A 432 3.12 7.79 -11.55
C PHE A 432 2.45 6.50 -11.07
N ASN A 433 1.15 6.32 -11.34
CA ASN A 433 0.39 5.17 -10.82
C ASN A 433 0.88 3.85 -11.43
N SER A 434 1.18 3.83 -12.73
CA SER A 434 1.74 2.65 -13.41
C SER A 434 3.09 2.21 -12.83
N ILE A 435 4.01 3.15 -12.58
CA ILE A 435 5.33 2.84 -12.01
C ILE A 435 5.18 2.40 -10.55
N PHE A 436 4.50 3.23 -9.75
CA PHE A 436 4.41 3.06 -8.31
C PHE A 436 3.83 1.69 -7.92
N GLN A 437 2.74 1.30 -8.58
CA GLN A 437 2.05 0.05 -8.30
C GLN A 437 2.88 -1.19 -8.70
N GLN A 438 3.57 -1.13 -9.84
CA GLN A 438 4.39 -2.24 -10.30
C GLN A 438 5.66 -2.40 -9.46
N CYS A 439 6.27 -1.30 -8.99
CA CYS A 439 7.41 -1.37 -8.06
C CYS A 439 7.05 -2.11 -6.77
N ILE A 440 5.90 -1.80 -6.15
CA ILE A 440 5.45 -2.50 -4.93
C ILE A 440 5.19 -3.98 -5.23
N SER A 441 4.46 -4.26 -6.31
CA SER A 441 4.14 -5.64 -6.71
C SER A 441 5.41 -6.44 -6.99
N PHE A 442 6.40 -5.84 -7.65
CA PHE A 442 7.69 -6.46 -7.92
C PHE A 442 8.45 -6.79 -6.63
N LEU A 443 8.49 -5.89 -5.65
CA LEU A 443 9.16 -6.15 -4.36
C LEU A 443 8.51 -7.32 -3.62
N VAL A 444 7.17 -7.39 -3.63
CA VAL A 444 6.41 -8.47 -3.01
C VAL A 444 6.70 -9.80 -3.69
N ASP A 445 6.59 -9.84 -5.01
CA ASP A 445 6.81 -11.05 -5.81
C ASP A 445 8.28 -11.52 -5.78
N THR A 446 9.23 -10.60 -5.57
CA THR A 446 10.68 -10.91 -5.55
C THR A 446 11.14 -11.50 -4.23
N TYR A 447 10.70 -10.91 -3.10
CA TYR A 447 11.25 -11.23 -1.78
C TYR A 447 10.38 -12.18 -0.95
N GLY A 448 9.16 -12.51 -1.39
CA GLY A 448 8.30 -13.55 -0.80
C GLY A 448 8.27 -13.50 0.74
N PRO A 449 8.99 -14.39 1.47
CA PRO A 449 9.08 -14.37 2.94
C PRO A 449 9.52 -13.04 3.55
N TYR A 450 10.36 -12.27 2.85
CA TYR A 450 10.85 -10.96 3.28
C TYR A 450 10.14 -9.78 2.59
N ALA A 451 9.03 -10.03 1.90
CA ALA A 451 8.25 -9.00 1.19
C ALA A 451 7.82 -7.85 2.10
N ALA A 452 7.38 -8.15 3.33
CA ALA A 452 6.99 -7.12 4.29
C ALA A 452 8.14 -6.14 4.59
N SER A 453 9.36 -6.66 4.84
CA SER A 453 10.53 -5.81 5.09
C SER A 453 10.97 -5.04 3.83
N ALA A 454 10.87 -5.62 2.63
CA ALA A 454 11.17 -4.91 1.38
C ALA A 454 10.19 -3.75 1.11
N THR A 455 8.89 -3.97 1.34
CA THR A 455 7.87 -2.92 1.18
C THR A 455 7.96 -1.83 2.25
N ALA A 456 8.37 -2.18 3.48
CA ALA A 456 8.69 -1.22 4.52
C ALA A 456 9.89 -0.34 4.14
N ALA A 457 10.94 -0.92 3.52
CA ALA A 457 12.11 -0.17 3.07
C ALA A 457 11.73 0.88 2.01
N ASN A 458 10.91 0.47 1.05
CA ASN A 458 10.32 1.37 0.07
C ASN A 458 9.48 2.46 0.75
N THR A 459 8.67 2.11 1.76
CA THR A 459 7.83 3.08 2.47
C THR A 459 8.65 4.14 3.20
N ILE A 460 9.75 3.75 3.87
CA ILE A 460 10.65 4.67 4.57
C ILE A 460 11.25 5.66 3.57
N LEU A 461 11.88 5.16 2.50
CA LEU A 461 12.53 6.00 1.50
C LEU A 461 11.51 6.93 0.81
N ARG A 462 10.34 6.39 0.49
CA ARG A 462 9.23 7.12 -0.13
C ARG A 462 8.77 8.27 0.73
N SER A 463 8.53 8.03 2.02
CA SER A 463 8.05 9.07 2.93
C SER A 463 9.10 10.15 3.17
N ILE A 464 10.39 9.79 3.20
CA ILE A 464 11.49 10.78 3.30
C ILE A 464 11.54 11.69 2.07
N PHE A 465 11.53 11.11 0.86
CA PHE A 465 11.57 11.91 -0.35
C PHE A 465 10.30 12.76 -0.51
N ALA A 466 9.12 12.21 -0.19
CA ALA A 466 7.86 12.94 -0.34
C ALA A 466 7.64 14.00 0.74
N ALA A 467 8.32 13.89 1.90
CA ALA A 467 8.40 14.98 2.86
C ALA A 467 9.44 16.04 2.45
N GLY A 468 10.54 15.66 1.81
CA GLY A 468 11.62 16.59 1.44
C GLY A 468 11.36 17.41 0.18
N LEU A 469 10.86 16.77 -0.89
CA LEU A 469 10.75 17.40 -2.21
C LEU A 469 9.79 18.61 -2.24
N PRO A 470 8.62 18.59 -1.57
CA PRO A 470 7.74 19.76 -1.50
C PRO A 470 8.43 21.00 -0.89
N LEU A 471 9.24 20.81 0.16
CA LEU A 471 9.99 21.89 0.80
C LEU A 471 11.01 22.53 -0.15
N ALA A 472 11.64 21.73 -1.01
CA ALA A 472 12.59 22.21 -2.00
C ALA A 472 11.93 22.84 -3.24
N THR A 473 10.62 22.64 -3.44
CA THR A 473 9.93 22.98 -4.70
C THR A 473 9.89 24.48 -4.95
N ARG A 474 9.43 25.28 -3.99
CA ARG A 474 9.35 26.75 -4.11
C ARG A 474 10.73 27.39 -4.33
N PRO A 475 11.77 27.11 -3.51
CA PRO A 475 13.11 27.65 -3.73
C PRO A 475 13.69 27.25 -5.10
N MET A 476 13.53 25.99 -5.50
CA MET A 476 14.02 25.49 -6.78
C MET A 476 13.36 26.22 -7.97
N ILE A 477 12.03 26.33 -7.97
CA ILE A 477 11.31 26.98 -9.08
C ILE A 477 11.64 28.48 -9.15
N ARG A 478 11.79 29.17 -8.01
CA ARG A 478 12.16 30.59 -7.98
C ARG A 478 13.60 30.83 -8.47
N ALA A 479 14.53 29.93 -8.18
CA ALA A 479 15.94 30.12 -8.52
C ALA A 479 16.25 29.84 -10.01
N ILE A 480 15.71 28.75 -10.57
CA ILE A 480 16.07 28.28 -11.92
C ILE A 480 14.90 28.24 -12.91
N GLY A 481 13.69 28.55 -12.46
CA GLY A 481 12.46 28.51 -13.24
C GLY A 481 11.80 27.13 -13.27
N LEU A 482 10.50 27.12 -13.58
CA LEU A 482 9.66 25.91 -13.60
C LEU A 482 10.11 24.89 -14.66
N GLY A 483 10.41 25.34 -15.87
CA GLY A 483 10.85 24.46 -16.96
C GLY A 483 12.18 23.76 -16.69
N SER A 484 13.17 24.51 -16.19
CA SER A 484 14.46 23.96 -15.80
C SER A 484 14.33 22.98 -14.63
N SER A 485 13.52 23.33 -13.62
CA SER A 485 13.23 22.46 -12.47
C SER A 485 12.66 21.12 -12.92
N MET A 486 11.64 21.15 -13.79
CA MET A 486 11.02 19.93 -14.33
C MET A 486 11.96 19.16 -15.26
N SER A 487 12.90 19.83 -15.93
CA SER A 487 13.92 19.17 -16.77
C SER A 487 14.96 18.43 -15.94
N ILE A 488 15.36 18.95 -14.77
CA ILE A 488 16.24 18.23 -13.83
C ILE A 488 15.54 16.95 -13.34
N LEU A 489 14.27 17.08 -12.94
CA LEU A 489 13.46 15.92 -12.53
C LEU A 489 13.24 14.95 -13.70
N GLY A 490 13.03 15.47 -14.91
CA GLY A 490 12.95 14.70 -16.15
C GLY A 490 14.23 13.96 -16.49
N ALA A 491 15.41 14.53 -16.24
CA ALA A 491 16.70 13.86 -16.44
C ALA A 491 16.85 12.66 -15.50
N VAL A 492 16.47 12.81 -14.21
CA VAL A 492 16.43 11.70 -13.25
C VAL A 492 15.41 10.65 -13.69
N ALA A 493 14.21 11.06 -14.11
CA ALA A 493 13.20 10.14 -14.64
C ALA A 493 13.72 9.36 -15.86
N THR A 494 14.43 10.02 -16.78
CA THR A 494 15.04 9.41 -17.98
C THR A 494 16.03 8.32 -17.60
N ALA A 495 16.90 8.59 -16.61
CA ALA A 495 17.86 7.61 -16.13
C ALA A 495 17.19 6.36 -15.51
N LEU A 496 15.95 6.49 -15.04
CA LEU A 496 15.16 5.40 -14.46
C LEU A 496 14.33 4.63 -15.49
N VAL A 497 14.09 5.15 -16.71
CA VAL A 497 13.32 4.45 -17.76
C VAL A 497 13.94 3.11 -18.20
N PRO A 498 15.28 2.94 -18.28
CA PRO A 498 15.89 1.65 -18.61
C PRO A 498 15.82 0.61 -17.48
N VAL A 499 15.59 1.02 -16.24
CA VAL A 499 15.63 0.13 -15.05
C VAL A 499 14.69 -1.08 -15.18
N PRO A 500 13.41 -0.95 -15.55
CA PRO A 500 12.52 -2.09 -15.80
C PRO A 500 13.05 -3.04 -16.88
N ILE A 501 13.66 -2.52 -17.94
CA ILE A 501 14.21 -3.30 -19.05
C ILE A 501 15.42 -4.11 -18.58
N LEU A 502 16.28 -3.49 -17.77
CA LEU A 502 17.42 -4.17 -17.14
C LEU A 502 16.95 -5.29 -16.21
N PHE A 503 15.90 -5.07 -15.42
CA PHE A 503 15.34 -6.14 -14.58
C PHE A 503 14.68 -7.26 -15.38
N MET A 504 14.05 -6.97 -16.53
CA MET A 504 13.53 -8.03 -17.40
C MET A 504 14.65 -8.91 -17.99
N ARG A 505 15.81 -8.30 -18.32
CA ARG A 505 16.92 -9.02 -18.96
C ARG A 505 17.86 -9.69 -17.96
N TYR A 506 18.10 -9.07 -16.81
CA TYR A 506 19.08 -9.49 -15.81
C TYR A 506 18.47 -9.87 -14.46
N GLY A 507 17.14 -9.90 -14.33
CA GLY A 507 16.44 -10.17 -13.07
C GLY A 507 16.88 -11.45 -12.38
N LEU A 508 17.03 -12.55 -13.13
CA LEU A 508 17.50 -13.83 -12.59
C LEU A 508 18.94 -13.76 -12.07
N ALA A 509 19.84 -13.09 -12.81
CA ALA A 509 21.24 -12.91 -12.40
C ALA A 509 21.36 -12.04 -11.14
N LEU A 510 20.56 -10.97 -11.06
CA LEU A 510 20.52 -10.07 -9.91
C LEU A 510 19.93 -10.77 -8.67
N ARG A 511 18.93 -11.63 -8.84
CA ARG A 511 18.33 -12.42 -7.74
C ARG A 511 19.31 -13.47 -7.22
N ARG A 512 20.12 -14.08 -8.08
CA ARG A 512 21.23 -14.98 -7.69
C ARG A 512 22.30 -14.32 -6.84
N GLN A 513 22.46 -13.00 -6.94
CA GLN A 513 23.42 -12.22 -6.13
C GLN A 513 22.81 -11.70 -4.82
N SER A 514 21.48 -11.81 -4.66
CA SER A 514 20.77 -11.35 -3.47
C SER A 514 20.94 -12.31 -2.30
N LYS A 515 21.14 -11.78 -1.09
CA LYS A 515 21.20 -12.60 0.13
C LYS A 515 19.82 -12.91 0.71
N PHE A 516 18.78 -12.22 0.24
CA PHE A 516 17.42 -12.29 0.78
C PHE A 516 16.36 -12.78 -0.23
N ALA A 517 16.62 -12.72 -1.54
CA ALA A 517 15.67 -13.21 -2.53
C ALA A 517 15.77 -14.74 -2.65
N PRO A 518 14.67 -15.49 -2.51
CA PRO A 518 14.68 -16.91 -2.83
C PRO A 518 14.89 -17.10 -4.34
N VAL A 519 15.94 -17.85 -4.70
CA VAL A 519 16.23 -18.21 -6.10
C VAL A 519 15.64 -19.59 -6.33
N PHE A 520 14.62 -19.66 -7.17
CA PHE A 520 14.11 -20.93 -7.68
C PHE A 520 14.68 -21.12 -9.07
N GLU A 521 15.39 -22.23 -9.28
CA GLU A 521 15.89 -22.63 -10.61
C GLU A 521 14.77 -22.97 -11.58
#